data_AF-A0A524M215-F1
#
_entry.id   AF-A0A524M215-F1
#
_cell.length_a   1.000
_cell.length_b   1.000
_cell.length_c   1.000
_cell.angle_alpha   90.00
_cell.angle_beta   90.00
_cell.angle_gamma   90.00
#
_symmetry.space_group_name_H-M   'P 1'
#
loop_
_entity.id
_entity.type
_entity.pdbx_description
1 polymer ?
#
loop_
_entity_poly.entity_id
_entity_poly.type
_entity_poly.pdbx_seq_one_letter_code
_entity_poly.pdbx_strand_id
1 'polypeptide(L)'
;MDNLEIEIRKFVLENAVKYEGKPDVKSVMGALLGSRAELRSRAGEVRDIVQKIVSEIEKMSLDDQISELKEIAPELLELPDAIEVDNKKVLSELPNMDKWKKVVMRLAPFPSGPLHIGNARMVVLNDYYVKRYDGELILVFDDTIGSAEKIVEPEAFDLIPEGPDYLGVKYHKTVYKSDRLDLFYKYAVDLIEKGEAYICDCDAGVWRNEHKVKGIPCACRNLDVATNLGRWEKMLDGTFEEKKVAVRLKTGMDDPDPAMRDHVILRISETEHPRV
;
A
#
# COMPACT_ATOMS: atom_id res chain seq x y z
N MET A 1 -34.77 -35.83 8.72
CA MET A 1 -34.17 -34.97 7.69
C MET A 1 -33.17 -35.82 6.92
N ASP A 2 -33.16 -35.69 5.60
CA ASP A 2 -32.12 -36.29 4.75
C ASP A 2 -30.75 -35.68 5.11
N ASN A 3 -29.65 -36.41 4.89
CA ASN A 3 -28.29 -35.94 5.22
C ASN A 3 -27.96 -34.63 4.48
N LEU A 4 -28.51 -34.46 3.28
CA LEU A 4 -28.40 -33.24 2.47
C LEU A 4 -29.21 -32.06 3.06
N GLU A 5 -30.40 -32.30 3.60
CA GLU A 5 -31.21 -31.24 4.21
C GLU A 5 -30.55 -30.68 5.47
N ILE A 6 -29.96 -31.54 6.30
CA ILE A 6 -29.24 -31.11 7.52
C ILE A 6 -28.06 -30.21 7.15
N GLU A 7 -27.32 -30.59 6.11
CA GLU A 7 -26.20 -29.80 5.65
C GLU A 7 -26.62 -28.48 5.03
N ILE A 8 -27.65 -28.46 4.18
CA ILE A 8 -28.20 -27.20 3.66
C ILE A 8 -28.64 -26.31 4.82
N ARG A 9 -29.27 -26.89 5.85
CA ARG A 9 -29.69 -26.18 7.05
C ARG A 9 -28.51 -25.56 7.80
N LYS A 10 -27.36 -26.23 7.90
CA LYS A 10 -26.11 -25.65 8.43
C LYS A 10 -25.70 -24.37 7.70
N PHE A 11 -25.61 -24.43 6.36
CA PHE A 11 -25.22 -23.27 5.55
C PHE A 11 -26.22 -22.12 5.65
N VAL A 12 -27.52 -22.41 5.75
CA VAL A 12 -28.54 -21.37 5.93
C VAL A 12 -28.45 -20.73 7.32
N LEU A 13 -28.28 -21.52 8.38
CA LEU A 13 -28.12 -21.01 9.75
C LEU A 13 -26.83 -20.18 9.90
N GLU A 14 -25.70 -20.64 9.35
CA GLU A 14 -24.43 -19.88 9.34
C GLU A 14 -24.61 -18.52 8.64
N ASN A 15 -25.30 -18.51 7.49
CA ASN A 15 -25.60 -17.28 6.77
C ASN A 15 -26.55 -16.37 7.57
N ALA A 16 -27.60 -16.93 8.16
CA ALA A 16 -28.55 -16.18 8.98
C ALA A 16 -27.86 -15.50 10.16
N VAL A 17 -27.04 -16.23 10.92
CA VAL A 17 -26.31 -15.69 12.08
C VAL A 17 -25.33 -14.60 11.66
N LYS A 18 -24.60 -14.80 10.54
CA LYS A 18 -23.68 -13.80 9.99
C LYS A 18 -24.35 -12.49 9.55
N TYR A 19 -25.61 -12.56 9.12
CA TYR A 19 -26.39 -11.42 8.61
C TYR A 19 -27.59 -11.09 9.50
N GLU A 20 -27.41 -11.18 10.82
CA GLU A 20 -28.37 -10.70 11.82
C GLU A 20 -29.80 -11.24 11.65
N GLY A 21 -29.88 -12.53 11.34
CA GLY A 21 -31.13 -13.28 11.25
C GLY A 21 -31.78 -13.33 9.88
N LYS A 22 -31.12 -12.78 8.84
CA LYS A 22 -31.67 -12.66 7.48
C LYS A 22 -30.85 -13.48 6.48
N PRO A 23 -31.14 -14.79 6.33
CA PRO A 23 -30.44 -15.62 5.36
C PRO A 23 -30.80 -15.27 3.91
N ASP A 24 -29.80 -15.26 3.04
CA ASP A 24 -29.95 -14.99 1.60
C ASP A 24 -29.71 -16.26 0.76
N VAL A 25 -30.71 -16.63 -0.03
CA VAL A 25 -30.70 -17.84 -0.88
C VAL A 25 -29.52 -17.82 -1.86
N LYS A 26 -29.19 -16.66 -2.45
CA LYS A 26 -28.12 -16.56 -3.44
C LYS A 26 -26.75 -16.82 -2.81
N SER A 27 -26.51 -16.23 -1.64
CA SER A 27 -25.28 -16.39 -0.87
C SER A 27 -25.10 -17.82 -0.38
N VAL A 28 -26.17 -18.43 0.15
CA VAL A 28 -26.18 -19.83 0.58
C VAL A 28 -25.90 -20.78 -0.58
N MET A 29 -26.57 -20.58 -1.73
CA MET A 29 -26.34 -21.39 -2.94
C MET A 29 -24.88 -21.29 -3.42
N GLY A 30 -24.29 -20.09 -3.38
CA GLY A 30 -22.89 -19.89 -3.73
C GLY A 30 -21.92 -20.66 -2.83
N ALA A 31 -22.13 -20.60 -1.51
CA ALA A 31 -21.32 -21.32 -0.53
C ALA A 31 -21.47 -22.84 -0.67
N LEU A 32 -22.71 -23.33 -0.78
CA LEU A 32 -23.03 -24.75 -0.90
C LEU A 32 -22.44 -25.35 -2.19
N LEU A 33 -22.64 -24.73 -3.35
CA LEU A 33 -22.10 -25.22 -4.63
C LEU A 33 -20.58 -25.02 -4.75
N GLY A 34 -20.00 -24.13 -3.94
CA GLY A 34 -18.55 -23.96 -3.79
C GLY A 34 -17.92 -25.12 -3.02
N SER A 35 -18.55 -25.52 -1.91
CA SER A 35 -18.10 -26.65 -1.08
C SER A 35 -18.38 -28.02 -1.71
N ARG A 36 -19.49 -28.15 -2.45
CA ARG A 36 -19.95 -29.42 -3.07
C ARG A 36 -20.22 -29.27 -4.56
N ALA A 37 -19.20 -29.57 -5.35
CA ALA A 37 -19.24 -29.45 -6.80
C ALA A 37 -20.26 -30.41 -7.46
N GLU A 38 -20.53 -31.57 -6.85
CA GLU A 38 -21.43 -32.61 -7.34
C GLU A 38 -22.90 -32.15 -7.39
N LEU A 39 -23.29 -31.24 -6.48
CA LEU A 39 -24.65 -30.70 -6.39
C LEU A 39 -25.01 -29.77 -7.57
N ARG A 40 -24.03 -29.32 -8.37
CA ARG A 40 -24.25 -28.44 -9.53
C ARG A 40 -25.16 -29.07 -10.58
N SER A 41 -25.09 -30.39 -10.74
CA SER A 41 -25.93 -31.15 -11.68
C SER A 41 -27.42 -31.13 -11.33
N ARG A 42 -27.76 -30.87 -10.06
CA ARG A 42 -29.14 -30.82 -9.52
C ARG A 42 -29.42 -29.48 -8.86
N ALA A 43 -28.76 -28.41 -9.29
CA ALA A 43 -28.82 -27.09 -8.63
C ALA A 43 -30.24 -26.52 -8.52
N GLY A 44 -31.15 -26.84 -9.46
CA GLY A 44 -32.55 -26.42 -9.39
C GLY A 44 -33.28 -27.03 -8.19
N GLU A 45 -33.17 -28.35 -8.00
CA GLU A 45 -33.78 -29.05 -6.87
C GLU A 45 -33.16 -28.61 -5.53
N VAL A 46 -31.84 -28.44 -5.48
CA VAL A 46 -31.13 -27.95 -4.29
C VAL A 46 -31.60 -26.54 -3.93
N ARG A 47 -31.84 -25.68 -4.92
CA ARG A 47 -32.36 -24.33 -4.70
C ARG A 47 -33.74 -24.35 -4.07
N ASP A 48 -34.63 -25.25 -4.50
CA ASP A 48 -35.98 -25.36 -3.91
C ASP A 48 -35.91 -25.77 -2.44
N ILE A 49 -34.99 -26.69 -2.09
CA ILE A 49 -34.73 -27.10 -0.71
C ILE A 49 -34.16 -25.93 0.11
N VAL A 50 -33.18 -25.20 -0.44
CA VAL A 50 -32.61 -24.00 0.21
C VAL A 50 -33.68 -22.95 0.45
N GLN A 51 -34.54 -22.66 -0.53
CA GLN A 51 -35.61 -21.67 -0.41
C GLN A 51 -36.60 -22.02 0.70
N LYS A 52 -36.97 -23.31 0.80
CA LYS A 52 -37.81 -23.82 1.87
C LYS A 52 -37.16 -23.62 3.25
N ILE A 53 -35.91 -24.02 3.39
CA ILE A 53 -35.17 -23.94 4.66
C ILE A 53 -34.93 -22.47 5.09
N VAL A 54 -34.61 -21.59 4.14
CA VAL A 54 -34.53 -20.12 4.37
C VAL A 54 -35.85 -19.60 4.92
N SER A 55 -36.98 -19.97 4.32
CA SER A 55 -38.30 -19.53 4.75
C SER A 55 -38.71 -20.07 6.14
N GLU A 56 -38.12 -21.19 6.57
CA GLU A 56 -38.31 -21.75 7.91
C GLU A 56 -37.45 -20.99 8.93
N ILE A 57 -36.17 -20.78 8.62
CA ILE A 57 -35.20 -20.12 9.51
C ILE A 57 -35.51 -18.63 9.69
N GLU A 58 -35.99 -17.95 8.65
CA GLU A 58 -36.40 -16.54 8.72
C GLU A 58 -37.57 -16.30 9.69
N LYS A 59 -38.34 -17.34 10.04
CA LYS A 59 -39.41 -17.26 11.05
C LYS A 59 -38.92 -17.44 12.49
N MET A 60 -37.69 -17.91 12.67
CA MET A 60 -37.08 -18.11 13.98
C MET A 60 -36.50 -16.79 14.51
N SER A 61 -36.41 -16.64 15.84
CA SER A 61 -35.64 -15.54 16.41
C SER A 61 -34.15 -15.75 16.20
N LEU A 62 -33.34 -14.67 16.22
CA LEU A 62 -31.89 -14.78 16.10
C LEU A 62 -31.29 -15.68 17.21
N ASP A 63 -31.84 -15.62 18.43
CA ASP A 63 -31.40 -16.46 19.55
C ASP A 63 -31.70 -17.95 19.31
N ASP A 64 -32.85 -18.27 18.70
CA ASP A 64 -33.20 -19.64 18.32
C ASP A 64 -32.30 -20.15 17.18
N GLN A 65 -32.00 -19.29 16.20
CA GLN A 65 -31.08 -19.62 15.10
C GLN A 65 -29.66 -19.90 15.61
N ILE A 66 -29.15 -19.08 16.53
CA ILE A 66 -27.85 -19.28 17.18
C ILE A 66 -27.86 -20.57 17.99
N SER A 67 -28.93 -20.82 18.76
CA SER A 67 -29.06 -22.04 19.56
C SER A 67 -29.08 -23.30 18.69
N GLU A 68 -29.83 -23.28 17.59
CA GLU A 68 -29.89 -24.41 16.67
C GLU A 68 -28.55 -24.61 15.93
N LEU A 69 -27.89 -23.54 15.49
CA LEU A 69 -26.57 -23.64 14.86
C LEU A 69 -25.54 -24.24 15.84
N LYS A 70 -25.65 -23.91 17.13
CA LYS A 70 -24.78 -24.46 18.18
C LYS A 70 -24.97 -25.97 18.37
N GLU A 71 -26.20 -26.46 18.22
CA GLU A 71 -26.49 -27.90 18.31
C GLU A 71 -26.00 -28.67 17.09
N ILE A 72 -26.10 -28.07 15.90
CA ILE A 72 -25.88 -28.77 14.63
C ILE A 72 -24.45 -28.62 14.10
N ALA A 73 -23.81 -27.47 14.33
CA ALA A 73 -22.46 -27.14 13.87
C ALA A 73 -21.80 -26.09 14.81
N PRO A 74 -21.47 -26.46 16.06
CA PRO A 74 -20.87 -25.54 17.02
C PRO A 74 -19.57 -24.89 16.51
N GLU A 75 -18.82 -25.60 15.65
CA GLU A 75 -17.59 -25.12 15.01
C GLU A 75 -17.79 -23.88 14.12
N LEU A 76 -19.02 -23.62 13.65
CA LEU A 76 -19.35 -22.44 12.83
C LEU A 76 -19.72 -21.21 13.68
N LEU A 77 -19.98 -21.41 14.98
CA LEU A 77 -20.20 -20.32 15.96
C LEU A 77 -18.95 -19.96 16.74
N GLU A 78 -17.95 -20.84 16.73
CA GLU A 78 -16.61 -20.48 17.17
C GLU A 78 -16.09 -19.40 16.21
N LEU A 79 -16.24 -18.14 16.63
CA LEU A 79 -15.26 -17.13 16.29
C LEU A 79 -13.91 -17.83 16.53
N PRO A 80 -12.99 -17.89 15.55
CA PRO A 80 -11.67 -18.45 15.82
C PRO A 80 -11.23 -17.82 17.12
N ASP A 81 -10.99 -18.65 18.16
CA ASP A 81 -10.61 -18.21 19.50
C ASP A 81 -9.79 -16.97 19.28
N ALA A 82 -10.28 -15.81 19.74
CA ALA A 82 -9.60 -14.55 19.56
C ALA A 82 -8.16 -14.87 19.89
N ILE A 83 -7.30 -14.95 18.85
CA ILE A 83 -6.03 -15.68 18.93
C ILE A 83 -5.50 -15.29 20.29
N GLU A 84 -5.28 -16.26 21.20
CA GLU A 84 -4.57 -15.95 22.43
C GLU A 84 -3.22 -15.45 21.94
N VAL A 85 -3.15 -14.15 21.66
CA VAL A 85 -1.96 -13.45 21.31
C VAL A 85 -1.29 -13.48 22.66
N ASP A 86 -0.41 -14.47 22.80
CA ASP A 86 0.57 -14.54 23.86
C ASP A 86 0.87 -13.11 24.29
N ASN A 87 0.45 -12.79 25.52
CA ASN A 87 0.29 -11.46 26.11
C ASN A 87 1.66 -10.82 26.37
N LYS A 88 2.53 -10.83 25.36
CA LYS A 88 3.88 -10.25 25.30
C LYS A 88 4.57 -10.40 23.94
N LYS A 89 3.87 -10.41 22.79
CA LYS A 89 4.53 -10.06 21.52
C LYS A 89 4.85 -8.56 21.49
N VAL A 90 5.87 -8.19 22.26
CA VAL A 90 6.51 -6.88 22.24
C VAL A 90 7.28 -6.78 20.93
N LEU A 91 7.10 -5.67 20.21
CA LEU A 91 7.87 -5.43 18.99
C LEU A 91 9.37 -5.46 19.30
N SER A 92 10.14 -6.10 18.42
CA SER A 92 11.59 -6.28 18.56
C SER A 92 12.32 -4.97 18.79
N GLU A 93 13.51 -5.04 19.38
CA GLU A 93 14.33 -3.86 19.55
C GLU A 93 14.85 -3.34 18.20
N LEU A 94 15.09 -2.02 18.14
CA LEU A 94 15.73 -1.45 16.95
C LEU A 94 17.19 -1.89 16.92
N PRO A 95 17.76 -2.21 15.75
CA PRO A 95 19.16 -2.55 15.65
C PRO A 95 20.05 -1.30 15.88
N ASN A 96 21.30 -1.52 16.31
CA ASN A 96 22.32 -0.47 16.49
C ASN A 96 21.97 0.62 17.52
N MET A 97 21.13 0.32 18.52
CA MET A 97 20.80 1.27 19.60
C MET A 97 22.00 1.66 20.47
N ASP A 98 23.07 0.86 20.45
CA ASP A 98 24.37 1.15 21.05
C ASP A 98 25.15 2.26 20.31
N LYS A 99 24.88 2.46 19.01
CA LYS A 99 25.62 3.41 18.16
C LYS A 99 24.99 4.80 18.09
N TRP A 100 23.70 4.90 18.36
CA TRP A 100 22.93 6.13 18.14
C TRP A 100 22.27 6.62 19.42
N LYS A 101 22.38 7.92 19.70
CA LYS A 101 21.90 8.54 20.94
C LYS A 101 20.41 8.86 20.94
N LYS A 102 19.78 8.96 19.77
CA LYS A 102 18.39 9.41 19.62
C LYS A 102 17.72 8.66 18.47
N VAL A 103 16.52 8.15 18.73
CA VAL A 103 15.66 7.58 17.69
C VAL A 103 14.88 8.71 17.03
N VAL A 104 14.94 8.78 15.70
CA VAL A 104 14.10 9.69 14.90
C VAL A 104 13.33 8.87 13.89
N MET A 105 12.01 8.92 13.99
CA MET A 105 11.06 8.27 13.09
C MET A 105 10.37 9.31 12.21
N ARG A 106 9.79 8.87 11.09
CA ARG A 106 9.00 9.75 10.23
C ARG A 106 7.74 9.10 9.69
N LEU A 107 6.68 9.89 9.64
CA LEU A 107 5.53 9.67 8.78
C LEU A 107 5.84 10.33 7.43
N ALA A 108 5.70 9.61 6.32
CA ALA A 108 6.01 10.15 4.99
C ALA A 108 4.87 9.92 3.98
N PRO A 109 3.67 10.49 4.20
CA PRO A 109 2.55 10.33 3.27
C PRO A 109 2.76 11.17 1.99
N PHE A 110 2.30 10.61 0.87
CA PHE A 110 2.04 11.38 -0.35
C PHE A 110 0.71 12.14 -0.17
N PRO A 111 0.66 13.47 -0.40
CA PRO A 111 -0.55 14.27 -0.26
C PRO A 111 -1.57 14.03 -1.38
N SER A 112 -2.25 12.89 -1.37
CA SER A 112 -3.32 12.54 -2.32
C SER A 112 -4.72 12.50 -1.70
N GLY A 113 -4.87 13.08 -0.49
CA GLY A 113 -6.10 13.06 0.29
C GLY A 113 -5.85 12.69 1.77
N PRO A 114 -6.92 12.40 2.54
CA PRO A 114 -6.81 12.01 3.94
C PRO A 114 -6.14 10.65 4.11
N LEU A 115 -5.58 10.40 5.29
CA LEU A 115 -5.04 9.09 5.64
C LEU A 115 -6.18 8.05 5.78
N HIS A 116 -5.94 6.83 5.30
CA HIS A 116 -6.86 5.69 5.45
C HIS A 116 -6.31 4.64 6.43
N ILE A 117 -7.08 3.58 6.72
CA ILE A 117 -6.70 2.54 7.68
C ILE A 117 -5.32 1.88 7.41
N GLY A 118 -4.91 1.77 6.15
CA GLY A 118 -3.57 1.28 5.80
C GLY A 118 -2.43 2.16 6.33
N ASN A 119 -2.64 3.48 6.46
CA ASN A 119 -1.65 4.40 7.02
C ASN A 119 -1.56 4.28 8.54
N ALA A 120 -2.64 3.86 9.22
CA ALA A 120 -2.67 3.71 10.68
C ALA A 120 -1.56 2.77 11.17
N ARG A 121 -1.26 1.70 10.43
CA ARG A 121 -0.13 0.81 10.75
C ARG A 121 1.20 1.57 10.83
N MET A 122 1.48 2.42 9.85
CA MET A 122 2.70 3.21 9.81
C MET A 122 2.72 4.23 10.96
N VAL A 123 1.60 4.91 11.21
CA VAL A 123 1.48 5.89 12.30
C VAL A 123 1.73 5.25 13.66
N VAL A 124 1.00 4.19 13.99
CA VAL A 124 1.09 3.50 15.29
C VAL A 124 2.46 2.85 15.51
N LEU A 125 3.06 2.24 14.48
CA LEU A 125 4.38 1.61 14.63
C LEU A 125 5.50 2.63 14.86
N ASN A 126 5.48 3.75 14.15
CA ASN A 126 6.49 4.79 14.34
C ASN A 126 6.33 5.45 15.72
N ASP A 127 5.10 5.74 16.13
CA ASP A 127 4.80 6.27 17.46
C ASP A 127 5.22 5.33 18.60
N TYR A 128 4.96 4.02 18.45
CA TYR A 128 5.41 3.01 19.42
C TYR A 128 6.92 3.10 19.69
N TYR A 129 7.74 3.16 18.65
CA TYR A 129 9.19 3.23 18.82
C TYR A 129 9.66 4.59 19.33
N VAL A 130 8.98 5.67 18.97
CA VAL A 130 9.24 7.00 19.53
C VAL A 130 8.98 7.00 21.03
N LYS A 131 7.85 6.45 21.48
CA LYS A 131 7.53 6.30 22.92
C LYS A 131 8.50 5.37 23.64
N ARG A 132 8.87 4.24 23.02
CA ARG A 132 9.79 3.25 23.61
C ARG A 132 11.19 3.81 23.85
N TYR A 133 11.67 4.70 22.99
CA TYR A 133 13.05 5.18 23.00
C TYR A 133 13.20 6.69 23.24
N ASP A 134 12.15 7.35 23.76
CA ASP A 134 12.14 8.80 23.97
C ASP A 134 12.62 9.58 22.72
N GLY A 135 12.09 9.14 21.57
CA GLY A 135 12.51 9.59 20.26
C GLY A 135 11.80 10.83 19.75
N GLU A 136 12.00 11.14 18.48
CA GLU A 136 11.30 12.20 17.77
C GLU A 136 10.55 11.63 16.58
N LEU A 137 9.31 12.08 16.39
CA LEU A 137 8.49 11.78 15.21
C LEU A 137 8.38 13.01 14.31
N ILE A 138 8.67 12.87 13.03
CA ILE A 138 8.56 13.96 12.03
C ILE A 138 7.46 13.61 11.02
N LEU A 139 6.61 14.58 10.67
CA LEU A 139 5.68 14.47 9.54
C LEU A 139 6.36 15.05 8.30
N VAL A 140 6.60 14.22 7.29
CA VAL A 140 7.25 14.58 6.03
C VAL A 140 6.23 14.47 4.91
N PHE A 141 5.75 15.59 4.37
CA PHE A 141 4.94 15.56 3.15
C PHE A 141 5.83 15.16 1.96
N ASP A 142 5.56 14.00 1.37
CA ASP A 142 6.29 13.49 0.20
C ASP A 142 5.74 14.09 -1.10
N ASP A 143 5.74 15.42 -1.20
CA ASP A 143 5.00 16.20 -2.20
C ASP A 143 5.77 16.41 -3.51
N THR A 144 6.88 15.71 -3.73
CA THR A 144 7.70 15.87 -4.96
C THR A 144 7.16 15.16 -6.20
N ILE A 145 6.07 14.38 -6.06
CA ILE A 145 5.45 13.70 -7.20
C ILE A 145 4.40 14.63 -7.82
N GLY A 146 4.77 15.29 -8.92
CA GLY A 146 3.85 15.98 -9.81
C GLY A 146 3.81 15.27 -11.17
N SER A 147 2.64 14.78 -11.58
CA SER A 147 2.33 14.38 -12.95
C SER A 147 0.82 14.34 -13.11
N ALA A 148 0.29 14.45 -14.34
CA ALA A 148 -1.15 14.37 -14.59
C ALA A 148 -1.84 13.12 -13.99
N GLU A 149 -1.10 12.01 -13.83
CA GLU A 149 -1.61 10.75 -13.28
C GLU A 149 -1.52 10.65 -11.74
N LYS A 150 -0.69 11.49 -11.11
CA LYS A 150 -0.45 11.52 -9.66
C LYS A 150 -0.24 12.96 -9.25
N ILE A 151 -1.34 13.59 -8.85
CA ILE A 151 -1.38 14.99 -8.44
C ILE A 151 -1.27 15.09 -6.93
N VAL A 152 -0.68 16.20 -6.48
CA VAL A 152 -0.71 16.64 -5.09
C VAL A 152 -2.05 17.34 -4.88
N GLU A 153 -2.87 16.81 -3.98
CA GLU A 153 -4.16 17.38 -3.61
C GLU A 153 -3.94 18.48 -2.56
N PRO A 154 -4.25 19.76 -2.84
CA PRO A 154 -4.01 20.86 -1.90
C PRO A 154 -4.68 20.64 -0.53
N GLU A 155 -5.90 20.10 -0.51
CA GLU A 155 -6.65 19.84 0.73
C GLU A 155 -5.97 18.77 1.60
N ALA A 156 -5.14 17.90 1.02
CA ALA A 156 -4.45 16.86 1.77
C ALA A 156 -3.46 17.40 2.80
N PHE A 157 -2.95 18.63 2.61
CA PHE A 157 -2.06 19.28 3.58
C PHE A 157 -2.75 19.55 4.92
N ASP A 158 -4.07 19.79 4.91
CA ASP A 158 -4.88 19.99 6.11
C ASP A 158 -5.46 18.67 6.63
N LEU A 159 -5.83 17.75 5.75
CA LEU A 159 -6.47 16.47 6.11
C LEU A 159 -5.51 15.42 6.67
N ILE A 160 -4.25 15.37 6.20
CA ILE A 160 -3.28 14.38 6.67
C ILE A 160 -3.02 14.48 8.18
N PRO A 161 -2.83 15.69 8.77
CA PRO A 161 -2.70 15.88 10.21
C PRO A 161 -3.84 15.33 11.06
N GLU A 162 -5.08 15.25 10.53
CA GLU A 162 -6.23 14.73 11.26
C GLU A 162 -6.06 13.24 11.63
N GLY A 163 -5.35 12.46 10.81
CA GLY A 163 -5.13 11.03 11.05
C GLY A 163 -4.31 10.75 12.32
N PRO A 164 -3.08 11.28 12.45
CA PRO A 164 -2.32 11.18 13.69
C PRO A 164 -3.05 11.80 14.89
N ASP A 165 -3.73 12.93 14.72
CA ASP A 165 -4.49 13.58 15.80
C ASP A 165 -5.61 12.67 16.32
N TYR A 166 -6.41 12.08 15.43
CA TYR A 166 -7.45 11.11 15.74
C TYR A 166 -6.90 9.88 16.49
N LEU A 167 -5.68 9.44 16.16
CA LEU A 167 -5.00 8.32 16.82
C LEU A 167 -4.28 8.73 18.12
N GLY A 168 -4.31 10.00 18.53
CA GLY A 168 -3.59 10.51 19.69
C GLY A 168 -2.06 10.45 19.53
N VAL A 169 -1.56 10.52 18.29
CA VAL A 169 -0.15 10.48 17.94
C VAL A 169 0.38 11.89 17.66
N LYS A 170 1.38 12.30 18.44
CA LYS A 170 2.01 13.61 18.30
C LYS A 170 3.31 13.53 17.50
N TYR A 171 3.37 14.27 16.39
CA TYR A 171 4.64 14.56 15.72
C TYR A 171 5.22 15.89 16.21
N HIS A 172 6.54 16.06 16.03
CA HIS A 172 7.33 17.13 16.62
C HIS A 172 7.72 18.20 15.60
N LYS A 173 7.78 17.84 14.32
CA LYS A 173 8.15 18.72 13.22
C LYS A 173 7.40 18.33 11.96
N THR A 174 7.16 19.33 11.11
CA THR A 174 6.66 19.16 9.76
C THR A 174 7.76 19.52 8.78
N VAL A 175 7.93 18.72 7.74
CA VAL A 175 8.86 18.95 6.63
C VAL A 175 8.10 18.73 5.34
N TYR A 176 8.25 19.64 4.38
CA TYR A 176 7.78 19.43 3.02
C TYR A 176 9.00 19.11 2.15
N LYS A 177 8.89 18.09 1.28
CA LYS A 177 10.01 17.75 0.40
C LYS A 177 10.19 18.80 -0.69
N SER A 178 9.12 19.42 -1.16
CA SER A 178 9.16 20.52 -2.14
C SER A 178 9.97 21.74 -1.64
N ASP A 179 9.98 22.03 -0.34
CA ASP A 179 10.84 23.08 0.25
C ASP A 179 12.35 22.77 0.15
N ARG A 180 12.72 21.58 -0.35
CA ARG A 180 14.09 21.08 -0.40
C ARG A 180 14.57 20.83 -1.84
N LEU A 181 13.84 21.29 -2.86
CA LEU A 181 14.21 21.10 -4.26
C LEU A 181 15.63 21.64 -4.55
N ASP A 182 15.96 22.83 -4.06
CA ASP A 182 17.31 23.40 -4.22
C ASP A 182 18.42 22.48 -3.67
N LEU A 183 18.15 21.81 -2.54
CA LEU A 183 19.08 20.85 -1.96
C LEU A 183 19.21 19.61 -2.84
N PHE A 184 18.11 19.11 -3.40
CA PHE A 184 18.14 17.97 -4.31
C PHE A 184 18.86 18.30 -5.62
N TYR A 185 18.67 19.50 -6.15
CA TYR A 185 19.36 19.99 -7.34
C TYR A 185 20.86 20.13 -7.10
N LYS A 186 21.26 20.64 -5.93
CA LYS A 186 22.67 20.64 -5.52
C LYS A 186 23.26 19.23 -5.52
N TYR A 187 22.58 18.27 -4.91
CA TYR A 187 23.06 16.87 -4.91
C TYR A 187 23.08 16.26 -6.31
N ALA A 188 22.16 16.63 -7.20
CA ALA A 188 22.18 16.19 -8.59
C ALA A 188 23.46 16.66 -9.29
N VAL A 189 23.82 17.93 -9.13
CA VAL A 189 25.07 18.50 -9.66
C VAL A 189 26.28 17.78 -9.05
N ASP A 190 26.35 17.62 -7.73
CA ASP A 190 27.45 16.92 -7.05
C ASP A 190 27.65 15.48 -7.59
N LEU A 191 26.54 14.75 -7.85
CA LEU A 191 26.58 13.39 -8.40
C LEU A 191 27.04 13.39 -9.86
N ILE A 192 26.60 14.36 -10.67
CA ILE A 192 27.04 14.50 -12.07
C ILE A 192 28.54 14.82 -12.12
N GLU A 193 29.01 15.75 -11.29
CA GLU A 193 30.43 16.14 -11.23
C GLU A 193 31.35 14.99 -10.81
N LYS A 194 30.88 14.13 -9.90
CA LYS A 194 31.58 12.88 -9.52
C LYS A 194 31.49 11.78 -10.58
N GLY A 195 30.73 12.00 -11.65
CA GLY A 195 30.47 10.99 -12.68
C GLY A 195 29.56 9.85 -12.21
N GLU A 196 28.87 10.02 -11.08
CA GLU A 196 27.96 9.05 -10.45
C GLU A 196 26.52 9.18 -10.97
N ALA A 197 26.19 10.25 -11.70
CA ALA A 197 24.92 10.40 -12.40
C ALA A 197 25.11 10.86 -13.84
N TYR A 198 24.09 10.66 -14.68
CA TYR A 198 24.08 11.10 -16.07
C TYR A 198 22.67 11.42 -16.57
N ILE A 199 22.57 12.25 -17.60
CA ILE A 199 21.31 12.65 -18.22
C ILE A 199 21.07 11.72 -19.43
N CYS A 200 19.97 10.98 -19.35
CA CYS A 200 19.57 10.00 -20.35
C CYS A 200 18.36 10.52 -21.14
N ASP A 201 18.53 10.57 -22.46
CA ASP A 201 17.55 10.93 -23.48
C ASP A 201 17.06 9.71 -24.29
N CYS A 202 17.38 8.49 -23.84
CA CYS A 202 16.81 7.29 -24.45
C CYS A 202 15.29 7.24 -24.25
N ASP A 203 14.58 6.81 -25.29
CA ASP A 203 13.17 6.41 -25.16
C ASP A 203 12.99 5.43 -24.00
N ALA A 204 11.93 5.59 -23.20
CA ALA A 204 11.73 4.82 -21.99
C ALA A 204 11.55 3.31 -22.27
N GLY A 205 10.90 2.95 -23.38
CA GLY A 205 10.71 1.57 -23.81
C GLY A 205 12.03 0.95 -24.27
N VAL A 206 12.80 1.68 -25.09
CA VAL A 206 14.14 1.26 -25.51
C VAL A 206 15.06 1.09 -24.32
N TRP A 207 15.10 2.07 -23.41
CA TRP A 207 15.90 1.97 -22.18
C TRP A 207 15.55 0.75 -21.36
N ARG A 208 14.25 0.45 -21.20
CA ARG A 208 13.82 -0.72 -20.45
C ARG A 208 14.25 -2.02 -21.13
N ASN A 209 13.97 -2.17 -22.41
CA ASN A 209 14.04 -3.46 -23.11
C ASN A 209 15.46 -3.77 -23.62
N GLU A 210 16.18 -2.76 -24.10
CA GLU A 210 17.49 -2.92 -24.73
C GLU A 210 18.65 -2.73 -23.76
N HIS A 211 18.44 -1.95 -22.68
CA HIS A 211 19.50 -1.63 -21.73
C HIS A 211 19.25 -2.26 -20.36
N LYS A 212 18.15 -1.89 -19.69
CA LYS A 212 17.88 -2.29 -18.30
C LYS A 212 17.73 -3.80 -18.15
N VAL A 213 16.89 -4.45 -18.96
CA VAL A 213 16.66 -5.90 -18.91
C VAL A 213 17.92 -6.68 -19.26
N LYS A 214 18.66 -6.23 -20.30
CA LYS A 214 19.86 -6.91 -20.80
C LYS A 214 21.12 -6.61 -19.98
N GLY A 215 21.09 -5.64 -19.07
CA GLY A 215 22.25 -5.22 -18.29
C GLY A 215 23.32 -4.51 -19.12
N ILE A 216 22.92 -3.82 -20.21
CA ILE A 216 23.84 -3.17 -21.14
C ILE A 216 23.69 -1.65 -21.02
N PRO A 217 24.78 -0.88 -20.77
CA PRO A 217 24.69 0.57 -20.68
C PRO A 217 24.29 1.22 -22.01
N CYS A 218 23.52 2.32 -21.99
CA CYS A 218 23.33 3.15 -23.20
C CYS A 218 24.53 4.06 -23.42
N ALA A 219 24.57 4.65 -24.62
CA ALA A 219 25.56 5.66 -24.98
C ALA A 219 25.59 6.84 -23.99
N CYS A 220 24.44 7.27 -23.47
CA CYS A 220 24.33 8.42 -22.55
C CYS A 220 25.12 8.22 -21.24
N ARG A 221 25.26 6.97 -20.80
CA ARG A 221 25.98 6.62 -19.55
C ARG A 221 27.46 7.02 -19.58
N ASN A 222 28.05 7.04 -20.77
CA ASN A 222 29.47 7.29 -21.01
C ASN A 222 29.76 8.74 -21.46
N LEU A 223 28.75 9.61 -21.46
CA LEU A 223 28.97 11.04 -21.70
C LEU A 223 29.87 11.64 -20.61
N ASP A 224 30.72 12.57 -21.00
CA ASP A 224 31.58 13.29 -20.05
C ASP A 224 30.78 14.21 -19.12
N VAL A 225 31.43 14.67 -18.05
CA VAL A 225 30.82 15.52 -17.02
C VAL A 225 30.31 16.84 -17.61
N ALA A 226 31.09 17.50 -18.46
CA ALA A 226 30.73 18.79 -19.03
C ALA A 226 29.46 18.70 -19.90
N THR A 227 29.34 17.63 -20.69
CA THR A 227 28.16 17.35 -21.50
C THR A 227 26.94 17.09 -20.63
N ASN A 228 27.09 16.35 -19.53
CA ASN A 228 26.00 16.11 -18.59
C ASN A 228 25.55 17.39 -17.88
N LEU A 229 26.48 18.24 -17.45
CA LEU A 229 26.14 19.54 -16.84
C LEU A 229 25.39 20.45 -17.82
N GLY A 230 25.84 20.53 -19.08
CA GLY A 230 25.12 21.29 -20.11
C GLY A 230 23.73 20.72 -20.44
N ARG A 231 23.53 19.40 -20.30
CA ARG A 231 22.20 18.77 -20.40
C ARG A 231 21.34 19.06 -19.18
N TRP A 232 21.93 19.09 -17.98
CA TRP A 232 21.24 19.43 -16.73
C TRP A 232 20.69 20.86 -16.76
N GLU A 233 21.47 21.85 -17.20
CA GLU A 233 21.00 23.23 -17.36
C GLU A 233 19.77 23.31 -18.28
N LYS A 234 19.80 22.57 -19.40
CA LYS A 234 18.68 22.46 -20.35
C LYS A 234 17.43 21.77 -19.78
N MET A 235 17.58 20.96 -18.73
CA MET A 235 16.43 20.41 -18.01
C MET A 235 15.76 21.46 -17.14
N LEU A 236 16.52 22.42 -16.61
CA LEU A 236 16.02 23.47 -15.71
C LEU A 236 15.48 24.69 -16.47
N ASP A 237 16.03 25.02 -17.65
CA ASP A 237 15.61 26.18 -18.45
C ASP A 237 14.37 25.93 -19.34
N GLY A 238 13.84 24.70 -19.34
CA GLY A 238 12.67 24.30 -20.14
C GLY A 238 12.98 23.94 -21.59
N THR A 239 14.25 23.78 -21.98
CA THR A 239 14.61 23.31 -23.34
C THR A 239 14.13 21.88 -23.60
N PHE A 240 14.14 21.02 -22.58
CA PHE A 240 13.62 19.66 -22.68
C PHE A 240 12.17 19.58 -22.17
N GLU A 241 11.32 18.93 -22.96
CA GLU A 241 9.92 18.65 -22.58
C GLU A 241 9.82 17.51 -21.56
N GLU A 242 8.68 17.44 -20.88
CA GLU A 242 8.31 16.34 -20.00
C GLU A 242 8.49 14.96 -20.68
N LYS A 243 9.00 13.98 -19.90
CA LYS A 243 9.29 12.59 -20.33
C LYS A 243 10.39 12.43 -21.41
N LYS A 244 11.02 13.50 -21.90
CA LYS A 244 12.11 13.38 -22.91
C LYS A 244 13.45 13.01 -22.32
N VAL A 245 13.74 13.47 -21.11
CA VAL A 245 15.02 13.22 -20.44
C VAL A 245 14.83 12.90 -18.97
N ALA A 246 15.78 12.17 -18.40
CA ALA A 246 15.80 11.83 -16.99
C ALA A 246 17.24 11.78 -16.46
N VAL A 247 17.44 12.15 -15.20
CA VAL A 247 18.70 11.93 -14.49
C VAL A 247 18.71 10.52 -13.93
N ARG A 248 19.74 9.74 -14.26
CA ARG A 248 19.95 8.38 -13.78
C ARG A 248 21.18 8.30 -12.89
N LEU A 249 21.04 7.60 -11.77
CA LEU A 249 22.16 7.30 -10.88
C LEU A 249 22.90 6.07 -11.42
N LYS A 250 24.23 6.12 -11.52
CA LYS A 250 25.07 4.99 -11.95
C LYS A 250 25.27 4.02 -10.79
N THR A 251 24.32 3.12 -10.62
CA THR A 251 24.37 2.05 -9.62
C THR A 251 25.08 0.80 -10.14
N GLY A 252 25.13 0.62 -11.46
CA GLY A 252 25.66 -0.58 -12.10
C GLY A 252 24.60 -1.26 -12.95
N MET A 253 25.00 -1.76 -14.12
CA MET A 253 24.10 -2.46 -15.04
C MET A 253 24.07 -3.98 -14.81
N ASP A 254 24.98 -4.48 -13.99
CA ASP A 254 25.17 -5.87 -13.60
C ASP A 254 24.45 -6.24 -12.29
N ASP A 255 23.75 -5.30 -11.64
CA ASP A 255 23.00 -5.57 -10.41
C ASP A 255 21.98 -6.70 -10.64
N PRO A 256 21.92 -7.72 -9.74
CA PRO A 256 20.96 -8.81 -9.88
C PRO A 256 19.51 -8.34 -9.79
N ASP A 257 19.21 -7.25 -9.08
CA ASP A 257 17.91 -6.60 -9.08
C ASP A 257 17.81 -5.60 -10.23
N PRO A 258 17.01 -5.89 -11.27
CA PRO A 258 16.82 -4.95 -12.36
C PRO A 258 16.31 -3.59 -11.89
N ALA A 259 15.53 -3.52 -10.81
CA ALA A 259 14.99 -2.25 -10.30
C ALA A 259 16.11 -1.26 -9.94
N MET A 260 17.22 -1.77 -9.39
CA MET A 260 18.36 -0.98 -8.94
C MET A 260 19.23 -0.47 -10.08
N ARG A 261 19.26 -1.18 -11.22
CA ARG A 261 20.08 -0.82 -12.40
C ARG A 261 19.75 0.55 -12.95
N ASP A 262 20.74 1.43 -12.89
CA ASP A 262 20.74 2.82 -13.33
C ASP A 262 19.35 3.50 -13.30
N HIS A 263 18.75 3.51 -12.11
CA HIS A 263 17.38 3.99 -11.89
C HIS A 263 17.30 5.51 -11.98
N VAL A 264 16.09 6.01 -12.29
CA VAL A 264 15.82 7.44 -12.40
C VAL A 264 15.78 8.06 -11.01
N ILE A 265 16.49 9.16 -10.81
CA ILE A 265 16.48 9.96 -9.59
C ILE A 265 15.78 11.31 -9.76
N LEU A 266 15.77 11.86 -10.97
CA LEU A 266 15.06 13.10 -11.31
C LEU A 266 14.46 12.99 -12.72
N ARG A 267 13.32 13.66 -12.90
CA ARG A 267 12.59 13.75 -14.18
C ARG A 267 12.05 15.17 -14.35
N ILE A 268 11.73 15.53 -15.58
CA ILE A 268 10.99 16.77 -15.87
C ILE A 268 9.50 16.53 -15.58
N SER A 269 8.87 17.51 -14.94
CA SER A 269 7.43 17.63 -14.79
C SER A 269 7.05 19.06 -15.12
N GLU A 270 6.08 19.23 -16.00
CA GLU A 270 5.54 20.55 -16.36
C GLU A 270 4.27 20.89 -15.56
N THR A 271 3.89 20.03 -14.61
CA THR A 271 2.73 20.23 -13.74
C THR A 271 3.05 21.27 -12.68
N GLU A 272 2.17 22.27 -12.52
CA GLU A 272 2.26 23.27 -11.45
C GLU A 272 2.14 22.59 -10.08
N HIS A 273 3.04 22.91 -9.16
CA HIS A 273 3.03 22.34 -7.82
C HIS A 273 2.20 23.25 -6.88
N PRO A 274 1.26 22.71 -6.07
CA PRO A 274 0.38 23.54 -5.23
C PRO A 274 1.08 24.43 -4.19
N ARG A 275 2.36 24.21 -3.92
CA ARG A 275 3.15 24.99 -2.95
C ARG A 275 4.33 25.77 -3.52
N VAL A 276 4.88 25.40 -4.69
CA VAL A 276 6.16 25.93 -5.21
C VAL A 276 6.13 26.17 -6.69
#